data_AF-A0A2V7C7M5-F1
#
_entry.id   AF-A0A2V7C7M5-F1
#
_cell.length_a   1.000
_cell.length_b   1.000
_cell.length_c   1.000
_cell.angle_alpha   90.00
_cell.angle_beta   90.00
_cell.angle_gamma   90.00
#
_symmetry.space_group_name_H-M   'P 1'
#
loop_
_entity.id
_entity.type
_entity.pdbx_description
1 polymer ?
#
loop_
_entity_poly.entity_id
_entity_poly.type
_entity_poly.pdbx_seq_one_letter_code
_entity_poly.pdbx_strand_id
1 'polypeptide(L)'
;MVERMLQLAGTQPGDLVVDLGSGDGRIVIAAAQKFGARGLGIELDEKLVERSRHNARLAKVADRVSFVHGDVLASDISKASVVTVYLLPSLLDRLQPRFVDELQPGTRIVSHAFAMAGWKPDRAETVRVTQPHPGQGDESTLYLWIVPAEARGLWQGGDLRLRIHQNYQDIEVEGTQGGKPVAVRRATLTGRDIAWETRAWNFRGRIEQNQIVGKLNDVPLVFTRAR
;
A
#
# COMPACT_ATOMS: atom_id res chain seq x y z
N MET A 1 8.17 -10.21 15.34
CA MET A 1 7.50 -8.98 14.83
C MET A 1 7.89 -8.66 13.40
N VAL A 2 9.15 -8.28 13.12
CA VAL A 2 9.62 -7.89 11.77
C VAL A 2 9.19 -8.86 10.66
N GLU A 3 9.45 -10.15 10.83
CA GLU A 3 9.07 -11.14 9.82
C GLU A 3 7.56 -11.22 9.60
N ARG A 4 6.74 -11.03 10.65
CA ARG A 4 5.28 -10.99 10.52
C ARG A 4 4.81 -9.78 9.72
N MET A 5 5.44 -8.61 9.89
CA MET A 5 5.16 -7.43 9.08
C MET A 5 5.42 -7.72 7.59
N LEU A 6 6.58 -8.31 7.29
CA LEU A 6 6.97 -8.63 5.91
C LEU A 6 6.09 -9.73 5.30
N GLN A 7 5.67 -10.72 6.09
CA GLN A 7 4.69 -11.75 5.69
C GLN A 7 3.32 -11.13 5.42
N LEU A 8 2.84 -10.24 6.28
CA LEU A 8 1.57 -9.55 6.11
C LEU A 8 1.56 -8.69 4.84
N ALA A 9 2.67 -8.01 4.55
CA ALA A 9 2.89 -7.30 3.29
C ALA A 9 2.96 -8.22 2.06
N GLY A 10 3.03 -9.55 2.25
CA GLY A 10 3.27 -10.48 1.16
C GLY A 10 4.56 -10.17 0.40
N THR A 11 5.61 -9.75 1.11
CA THR A 11 6.90 -9.32 0.52
C THR A 11 7.47 -10.41 -0.39
N GLN A 12 7.88 -10.03 -1.60
CA GLN A 12 8.43 -10.93 -2.63
C GLN A 12 9.87 -10.52 -3.01
N PRO A 13 10.65 -11.41 -3.68
CA PRO A 13 12.01 -11.08 -4.13
C PRO A 13 12.12 -9.88 -5.08
N GLY A 14 11.05 -9.58 -5.82
CA GLY A 14 10.99 -8.42 -6.73
C GLY A 14 10.71 -7.08 -6.03
N ASP A 15 10.46 -7.10 -4.72
CA ASP A 15 10.06 -5.90 -3.99
C ASP A 15 11.24 -4.98 -3.65
N LEU A 16 10.94 -3.68 -3.65
CA LEU A 16 11.72 -2.67 -2.94
C LEU A 16 10.98 -2.33 -1.65
N VAL A 17 11.52 -2.81 -0.53
CA VAL A 17 11.04 -2.48 0.81
C VAL A 17 11.69 -1.19 1.27
N VAL A 18 10.90 -0.15 1.52
CA VAL A 18 11.34 1.12 2.11
C VAL A 18 10.90 1.18 3.56
N ASP A 19 11.85 1.33 4.46
CA ASP A 19 11.59 1.42 5.90
C ASP A 19 11.81 2.85 6.39
N LEU A 20 10.75 3.46 6.91
CA LEU A 20 10.73 4.85 7.36
C LEU A 20 11.07 4.93 8.85
N GLY A 21 12.25 5.46 9.17
CA GLY A 21 12.83 5.41 10.52
C GLY A 21 13.49 4.05 10.77
N SER A 22 14.42 3.69 9.89
CA SER A 22 14.94 2.33 9.79
C SER A 22 15.81 1.87 10.98
N GLY A 23 16.26 2.81 11.82
CA GLY A 23 17.04 2.51 13.02
C GLY A 23 18.28 1.66 12.73
N ASP A 24 18.35 0.47 13.34
CA ASP A 24 19.46 -0.46 13.13
C ASP A 24 19.37 -1.29 11.83
N GLY A 25 18.39 -0.99 10.98
CA GLY A 25 18.19 -1.59 9.66
C GLY A 25 17.55 -2.98 9.66
N ARG A 26 17.09 -3.47 10.82
CA ARG A 26 16.61 -4.85 10.97
C ARG A 26 15.50 -5.25 9.99
N ILE A 27 14.62 -4.33 9.60
CA ILE A 27 13.48 -4.64 8.73
C ILE A 27 13.96 -4.90 7.31
N VAL A 28 14.70 -3.96 6.71
CA VAL A 28 15.22 -4.12 5.35
C VAL A 28 16.27 -5.21 5.23
N ILE A 29 17.07 -5.44 6.28
CA ILE A 29 18.00 -6.59 6.34
C ILE A 29 17.21 -7.90 6.33
N ALA A 30 16.16 -8.03 7.16
CA ALA A 30 15.32 -9.22 7.18
C ALA A 30 14.57 -9.42 5.85
N ALA A 31 14.12 -8.35 5.20
CA ALA A 31 13.52 -8.40 3.87
C ALA A 31 14.47 -9.02 2.84
N ALA A 32 15.74 -8.60 2.83
CA ALA A 32 16.75 -9.14 1.95
C ALA A 32 17.12 -10.60 2.28
N GLN A 33 17.32 -10.92 3.55
CA GLN A 33 17.74 -12.26 3.98
C GLN A 33 16.65 -13.32 3.80
N LYS A 34 15.40 -13.00 4.13
CA LYS A 34 14.31 -13.99 4.22
C LYS A 34 13.38 -14.01 3.02
N PHE A 35 13.21 -12.86 2.35
CA PHE A 35 12.28 -12.71 1.24
C PHE A 35 12.99 -12.44 -0.09
N GLY A 36 14.31 -12.26 -0.06
CA GLY A 36 15.10 -11.96 -1.26
C GLY A 36 14.87 -10.57 -1.83
N ALA A 37 14.12 -9.71 -1.14
CA ALA A 37 13.76 -8.37 -1.58
C ALA A 37 14.97 -7.41 -1.54
N ARG A 38 14.83 -6.27 -2.20
CA ARG A 38 15.73 -5.12 -2.02
C ARG A 38 15.24 -4.24 -0.89
N GLY A 39 16.15 -3.50 -0.28
CA GLY A 39 15.85 -2.67 0.88
C GLY A 39 16.42 -1.25 0.80
N LEU A 40 15.63 -0.29 1.25
CA LEU A 40 16.09 1.08 1.52
C LEU A 40 15.64 1.49 2.92
N GLY A 41 16.58 1.71 3.83
CA GLY A 41 16.30 2.31 5.13
C GLY A 41 16.53 3.82 5.09
N ILE A 42 15.55 4.60 5.52
CA ILE A 42 15.66 6.05 5.72
C ILE A 42 15.71 6.30 7.22
N GLU A 43 16.74 7.01 7.68
CA GLU A 43 16.98 7.25 9.10
C GLU A 43 17.55 8.65 9.33
N LEU A 44 17.08 9.33 10.37
CA LEU A 44 17.45 10.71 10.68
C LEU A 44 18.75 10.77 11.51
N ASP A 45 19.05 9.74 12.30
CA ASP A 45 20.32 9.66 13.06
C ASP A 45 21.42 9.01 12.20
N GLU A 46 22.42 9.81 11.82
CA GLU A 46 23.58 9.34 11.04
C GLU A 46 24.34 8.18 11.70
N LYS A 47 24.40 8.11 13.04
CA LYS A 47 25.05 6.98 13.74
C LYS A 47 24.28 5.69 13.55
N LEU A 48 22.94 5.76 13.48
CA LEU A 48 22.09 4.61 13.18
C LEU A 48 22.22 4.18 11.72
N VAL A 49 22.43 5.12 10.79
CA VAL A 49 22.76 4.82 9.39
C VAL A 49 24.10 4.07 9.29
N GLU A 50 25.13 4.51 10.01
CA GLU A 50 26.42 3.79 10.04
C GLU A 50 26.28 2.38 10.63
N ARG A 51 25.53 2.27 11.73
CA ARG A 51 25.24 1.00 12.39
C ARG A 51 24.46 0.05 11.47
N SER A 52 23.46 0.52 10.76
CA SER A 52 22.66 -0.30 9.84
C SER A 52 23.47 -0.79 8.64
N ARG A 53 24.36 0.06 8.09
CA ARG A 53 25.36 -0.36 7.08
C ARG A 53 26.31 -1.44 7.62
N HIS A 54 26.77 -1.31 8.86
CA HIS A 54 27.58 -2.34 9.51
C HIS A 54 26.79 -3.65 9.66
N ASN A 55 25.55 -3.59 10.16
CA ASN A 55 24.68 -4.75 10.32
C ASN A 55 24.41 -5.46 8.99
N ALA A 56 24.17 -4.72 7.90
CA ALA A 56 23.96 -5.30 6.58
C ALA A 56 25.18 -6.05 6.04
N ARG A 57 26.39 -5.58 6.34
CA ARG A 57 27.64 -6.30 6.01
C ARG A 57 27.78 -7.58 6.81
N LEU A 58 27.54 -7.53 8.13
CA LEU A 58 27.54 -8.73 8.98
C LEU A 58 26.50 -9.76 8.53
N ALA A 59 25.32 -9.27 8.11
CA ALA A 59 24.23 -10.06 7.59
C ALA A 59 24.46 -10.57 6.14
N LYS A 60 25.54 -10.15 5.49
CA LYS A 60 25.91 -10.50 4.09
C LYS A 60 24.83 -10.14 3.06
N VAL A 61 24.20 -8.98 3.22
CA VAL A 61 23.15 -8.46 2.30
C VAL A 61 23.41 -7.04 1.82
N ALA A 62 24.63 -6.53 2.02
CA ALA A 62 24.99 -5.14 1.69
C ALA A 62 24.88 -4.81 0.18
N ASP A 63 24.82 -5.82 -0.69
CA ASP A 63 24.55 -5.71 -2.13
C ASP A 63 23.06 -5.48 -2.46
N ARG A 64 22.15 -5.76 -1.51
CA ARG A 64 20.69 -5.69 -1.71
C ARG A 64 20.02 -4.57 -0.92
N VAL A 65 20.66 -4.09 0.13
CA VAL A 65 20.11 -3.05 1.00
C VAL A 65 20.97 -1.79 0.99
N SER A 66 20.31 -0.65 1.11
CA SER A 66 20.96 0.66 1.21
C SER A 66 20.35 1.45 2.36
N PHE A 67 21.14 2.38 2.91
CA PHE A 67 20.71 3.23 4.03
C PHE A 67 21.08 4.68 3.74
N VAL A 68 20.10 5.55 3.89
CA VAL A 68 20.21 6.99 3.62
C VAL A 68 19.94 7.75 4.92
N HIS A 69 20.84 8.68 5.23
CA HIS A 69 20.61 9.69 6.25
C HIS A 69 19.63 10.73 5.67
N GLY A 70 18.43 10.84 6.23
CA GLY A 70 17.42 11.75 5.72
C GLY A 70 16.15 11.78 6.56
N ASP A 71 15.40 12.87 6.38
CA ASP A 71 14.06 13.01 6.95
C ASP A 71 13.06 12.18 6.14
N VAL A 72 12.33 11.29 6.81
CA VAL A 72 11.28 10.46 6.22
C VAL A 72 10.13 11.29 5.62
N LEU A 73 9.98 12.55 6.03
CA LEU A 73 8.97 13.48 5.51
C LEU A 73 9.39 14.21 4.24
N ALA A 74 10.67 14.15 3.88
CA ALA A 74 11.21 14.80 2.68
C ALA A 74 11.83 13.82 1.68
N SER A 75 12.11 12.59 2.10
CA SER A 75 12.74 11.56 1.26
C SER A 75 11.78 11.04 0.20
N ASP A 76 12.27 10.79 -1.02
CA ASP A 76 11.50 10.17 -2.11
C ASP A 76 11.16 8.70 -1.79
N ILE A 77 9.87 8.40 -1.74
CA ILE A 77 9.34 7.06 -1.49
C ILE A 77 8.63 6.46 -2.70
N SER A 78 8.56 7.18 -3.82
CA SER A 78 7.71 6.85 -4.99
C SER A 78 8.01 5.50 -5.64
N LYS A 79 9.24 4.98 -5.46
CA LYS A 79 9.69 3.69 -6.01
C LYS A 79 9.41 2.50 -5.09
N ALA A 80 8.93 2.73 -3.87
CA ALA A 80 8.62 1.64 -2.94
C ALA A 80 7.51 0.76 -3.50
N SER A 81 7.67 -0.56 -3.39
CA SER A 81 6.56 -1.51 -3.59
C SER A 81 6.01 -2.03 -2.27
N VAL A 82 6.81 -1.95 -1.20
CA VAL A 82 6.42 -2.13 0.20
C VAL A 82 6.98 -0.97 1.01
N VAL A 83 6.16 -0.37 1.87
CA VAL A 83 6.58 0.60 2.89
C VAL A 83 6.35 -0.01 4.26
N THR A 84 7.36 0.04 5.13
CA THR A 84 7.22 -0.32 6.54
C THR A 84 7.31 0.91 7.42
N VAL A 85 6.43 0.96 8.41
CA VAL A 85 6.36 2.06 9.37
C VAL A 85 6.27 1.51 10.78
N TYR A 86 7.19 1.93 11.63
CA TYR A 86 7.09 1.72 13.07
C TYR A 86 7.43 3.03 13.79
N LEU A 87 6.52 4.00 13.67
CA LEU A 87 6.69 5.37 14.12
C LEU A 87 5.57 5.79 15.07
N LEU A 88 5.76 6.93 15.73
CA LEU A 88 4.73 7.53 16.58
C LEU A 88 3.52 7.99 15.75
N PRO A 89 2.30 7.99 16.32
CA PRO A 89 1.06 8.38 15.61
C PRO A 89 1.17 9.72 14.89
N SER A 90 1.72 10.74 15.55
CA SER A 90 1.85 12.09 14.97
C SER A 90 2.72 12.15 13.71
N LEU A 91 3.69 11.24 13.58
CA LEU A 91 4.52 11.15 12.38
C LEU A 91 3.83 10.33 11.29
N LEU A 92 3.11 9.27 11.65
CA LEU A 92 2.28 8.50 10.73
C LEU A 92 1.20 9.38 10.07
N ASP A 93 0.54 10.25 10.85
CA ASP A 93 -0.48 11.19 10.33
C ASP A 93 0.10 12.15 9.28
N ARG A 94 1.36 12.58 9.43
CA ARG A 94 2.05 13.44 8.46
C ARG A 94 2.53 12.69 7.22
N LEU A 95 2.80 11.39 7.33
CA LEU A 95 3.20 10.54 6.22
C LEU A 95 2.01 10.07 5.38
N GLN A 96 0.85 9.89 5.99
CA GLN A 96 -0.35 9.37 5.32
C GLN A 96 -0.70 10.10 4.01
N PRO A 97 -0.72 11.45 3.92
CA PRO A 97 -0.97 12.12 2.64
C PRO A 97 0.06 11.77 1.57
N ARG A 98 1.35 11.69 1.94
CA ARG A 98 2.43 11.33 1.01
C ARG A 98 2.26 9.92 0.45
N PHE A 99 1.70 8.99 1.23
CA PHE A 99 1.43 7.64 0.75
C PHE A 99 0.41 7.60 -0.39
N VAL A 100 -0.57 8.50 -0.38
CA VAL A 100 -1.56 8.59 -1.46
C VAL A 100 -0.97 9.33 -2.67
N ASP A 101 -0.21 10.39 -2.41
CA ASP A 101 0.27 11.29 -3.46
C ASP A 101 1.48 10.75 -4.23
N GLU A 102 2.37 10.00 -3.56
CA GLU A 102 3.67 9.63 -4.12
C GLU A 102 3.80 8.14 -4.47
N LEU A 103 3.11 7.25 -3.75
CA LEU A 103 3.25 5.82 -3.96
C LEU A 103 2.41 5.34 -5.13
N GLN A 104 2.93 4.36 -5.85
CA GLN A 104 2.21 3.75 -6.95
C GLN A 104 1.01 2.94 -6.44
N PRO A 105 -0.13 2.93 -7.16
CA PRO A 105 -1.23 2.04 -6.84
C PRO A 105 -0.80 0.57 -6.79
N GLY A 106 -1.17 -0.12 -5.72
CA GLY A 106 -0.74 -1.48 -5.40
C GLY A 106 0.45 -1.55 -4.43
N THR A 107 1.08 -0.42 -4.09
CA THR A 107 2.09 -0.37 -3.03
C THR A 107 1.46 -0.79 -1.70
N ARG A 108 2.16 -1.64 -0.95
CA ARG A 108 1.67 -2.16 0.33
C ARG A 108 2.34 -1.42 1.48
N ILE A 109 1.56 -0.92 2.41
CA ILE A 109 2.05 -0.20 3.59
C ILE A 109 1.75 -1.05 4.81
N VAL A 110 2.77 -1.38 5.60
CA VAL A 110 2.60 -2.11 6.85
C VAL A 110 3.04 -1.25 8.02
N SER A 111 2.10 -1.00 8.93
CA SER A 111 2.33 -0.28 10.18
C SER A 111 2.30 -1.23 11.38
N HIS A 112 3.21 -1.01 12.32
CA HIS A 112 3.21 -1.68 13.61
C HIS A 112 2.53 -0.79 14.67
N ALA A 113 1.57 -1.37 15.39
CA ALA A 113 0.81 -0.81 16.51
C ALA A 113 -0.21 0.29 16.18
N PHE A 114 0.03 1.12 15.15
CA PHE A 114 -0.81 2.29 14.87
C PHE A 114 -1.54 2.23 13.54
N ALA A 115 -2.84 2.55 13.57
CA ALA A 115 -3.68 2.73 12.39
C ALA A 115 -3.62 4.17 11.87
N MET A 116 -3.86 4.35 10.56
CA MET A 116 -4.01 5.66 9.93
C MET A 116 -5.44 6.19 10.09
N ALA A 117 -5.58 7.46 10.47
CA ALA A 117 -6.88 8.07 10.69
C ALA A 117 -7.67 8.23 9.36
N GLY A 118 -8.93 7.81 9.35
CA GLY A 118 -9.81 7.95 8.18
C GLY A 118 -9.50 7.01 7.00
N TRP A 119 -8.40 6.26 7.04
CA TRP A 119 -8.06 5.24 6.05
C TRP A 119 -8.14 3.85 6.66
N LYS A 120 -9.24 3.15 6.36
CA LYS A 120 -9.46 1.78 6.84
C LYS A 120 -8.37 0.84 6.32
N PRO A 121 -7.79 -0.04 7.17
CA PRO A 121 -6.83 -1.04 6.71
C PRO A 121 -7.52 -2.12 5.86
N ASP A 122 -6.80 -2.63 4.86
CA ASP A 122 -7.22 -3.80 4.08
C ASP A 122 -7.14 -5.07 4.90
N ARG A 123 -6.15 -5.17 5.79
CA ARG A 123 -6.01 -6.26 6.77
C ARG A 123 -5.45 -5.75 8.09
N ALA A 124 -5.85 -6.39 9.18
CA ALA A 124 -5.25 -6.20 10.49
C ALA A 124 -5.00 -7.56 11.15
N GLU A 125 -3.84 -7.74 11.79
CA GLU A 125 -3.46 -8.96 12.50
C GLU A 125 -2.91 -8.63 13.88
N THR A 126 -3.51 -9.18 14.93
CA THR A 126 -2.96 -9.11 16.29
C THR A 126 -1.90 -10.20 16.45
N VAL A 127 -0.71 -9.79 16.90
CA VAL A 127 0.45 -10.67 17.07
C VAL A 127 0.97 -10.58 18.50
N ARG A 128 1.24 -11.73 19.11
CA ARG A 128 1.90 -11.78 20.41
C ARG A 128 3.34 -11.27 20.33
N VAL A 129 3.71 -10.43 21.29
CA VAL A 129 5.02 -9.79 21.40
C VAL A 129 5.83 -10.58 22.41
N THR A 130 6.89 -11.24 21.96
CA THR A 130 7.76 -12.06 22.81
C THR A 130 8.77 -11.25 23.62
N GLN A 131 9.00 -9.99 23.23
CA GLN A 131 9.93 -9.06 23.88
C GLN A 131 9.30 -7.66 23.89
N PRO A 132 8.34 -7.39 24.79
CA PRO A 132 7.69 -6.09 24.87
C PRO A 132 8.67 -5.04 25.41
N HIS A 133 8.57 -3.81 24.91
CA HIS A 133 9.23 -2.66 25.54
C HIS A 133 8.48 -2.25 26.81
N PRO A 134 9.11 -1.53 27.75
CA PRO A 134 8.42 -1.04 28.95
C PRO A 134 7.15 -0.26 28.59
N GLY A 135 6.00 -0.69 29.11
CA GLY A 135 4.68 -0.09 28.82
C GLY A 135 3.97 -0.66 27.59
N GLN A 136 4.59 -1.57 26.84
CA GLN A 136 3.94 -2.34 25.79
C GLN A 136 3.28 -3.59 26.39
N GLY A 137 2.06 -3.90 25.96
CA GLY A 137 1.41 -5.17 26.31
C GLY A 137 2.00 -6.36 25.57
N ASP A 138 1.47 -7.55 25.88
CA ASP A 138 1.94 -8.83 25.32
C ASP A 138 1.47 -9.05 23.86
N GLU A 139 0.71 -8.11 23.31
CA GLU A 139 0.17 -8.14 21.96
C GLU A 139 0.37 -6.79 21.27
N SER A 140 0.49 -6.83 19.94
CA SER A 140 0.51 -5.65 19.09
C SER A 140 -0.21 -5.93 17.78
N THR A 141 -0.91 -4.94 17.26
CA THR A 141 -1.64 -5.06 16.00
C THR A 141 -0.76 -4.60 14.84
N LEU A 142 -0.70 -5.41 13.80
CA LEU A 142 -0.16 -5.05 12.50
C LEU A 142 -1.29 -4.65 11.58
N TYR A 143 -1.09 -3.58 10.83
CA TYR A 143 -2.06 -3.08 9.86
C TYR A 143 -1.44 -3.05 8.47
N LEU A 144 -2.23 -3.44 7.47
CA LEU A 144 -1.87 -3.42 6.07
C LEU A 144 -2.83 -2.53 5.30
N TRP A 145 -2.28 -1.66 4.46
CA TRP A 145 -3.00 -0.93 3.42
C TRP A 145 -2.37 -1.20 2.06
N ILE A 146 -3.19 -1.12 1.03
CA ILE A 146 -2.81 -1.19 -0.37
C ILE A 146 -3.22 0.14 -0.99
N VAL A 147 -2.25 0.89 -1.50
CA VAL A 147 -2.49 2.20 -2.12
C VAL A 147 -3.46 2.02 -3.30
N PRO A 148 -4.68 2.57 -3.25
CA PRO A 148 -5.66 2.42 -4.31
C PRO A 148 -5.35 3.34 -5.49
N ALA A 149 -5.73 2.95 -6.69
CA ALA A 149 -5.68 3.82 -7.86
C ALA A 149 -6.78 4.90 -7.78
N GLU A 150 -6.53 6.05 -8.40
CA GLU A 150 -7.50 7.15 -8.48
C GLU A 150 -8.64 6.79 -9.45
N ALA A 151 -9.78 6.41 -8.88
CA ALA A 151 -10.98 5.97 -9.57
C ALA A 151 -12.09 7.03 -9.56
N ARG A 152 -12.04 8.02 -8.66
CA ARG A 152 -13.10 9.02 -8.49
C ARG A 152 -13.35 9.77 -9.79
N GLY A 153 -14.60 9.92 -10.18
CA GLY A 153 -14.97 10.78 -11.29
C GLY A 153 -15.99 10.14 -12.22
N LEU A 154 -16.14 10.76 -13.39
CA LEU A 154 -17.08 10.34 -14.43
C LEU A 154 -16.36 9.49 -15.47
N TRP A 155 -16.98 8.38 -15.85
CA TRP A 155 -16.43 7.38 -16.75
C TRP A 155 -17.46 6.99 -17.81
N GLN A 156 -17.00 6.74 -19.04
CA GLN A 156 -17.86 6.30 -20.14
C GLN A 156 -17.23 5.14 -20.91
N GLY A 157 -18.01 4.13 -21.24
CA GLY A 157 -17.56 2.96 -22.00
C GLY A 157 -18.75 2.21 -22.60
N GLY A 158 -18.75 2.02 -23.92
CA GLY A 158 -19.93 1.48 -24.61
C GLY A 158 -21.18 2.34 -24.38
N ASP A 159 -22.28 1.73 -23.96
CA ASP A 159 -23.52 2.40 -23.58
C ASP A 159 -23.60 2.75 -22.08
N LEU A 160 -22.52 2.51 -21.33
CA LEU A 160 -22.43 2.78 -19.90
C LEU A 160 -21.84 4.17 -19.63
N ARG A 161 -22.48 4.87 -18.69
CA ARG A 161 -21.97 6.11 -18.09
C ARG A 161 -22.00 5.96 -16.58
N LEU A 162 -20.84 6.08 -15.94
CA LEU A 162 -20.65 5.81 -14.52
C LEU A 162 -20.10 7.05 -13.80
N ARG A 163 -20.51 7.24 -12.55
CA ARG A 163 -19.89 8.13 -11.57
C ARG A 163 -19.37 7.27 -10.43
N ILE A 164 -18.06 7.38 -10.18
CA ILE A 164 -17.39 6.69 -9.09
C ILE A 164 -17.12 7.69 -7.98
N HIS A 165 -17.67 7.42 -6.80
CA HIS A 165 -17.25 8.04 -5.55
C HIS A 165 -16.17 7.17 -4.92
N GLN A 166 -15.19 7.81 -4.27
CA GLN A 166 -14.06 7.11 -3.71
C GLN A 166 -13.62 7.77 -2.42
N ASN A 167 -13.44 6.95 -1.39
CA ASN A 167 -12.66 7.27 -0.20
C ASN A 167 -11.61 6.15 -0.02
N TYR A 168 -10.37 6.42 -0.42
CA TYR A 168 -9.32 5.40 -0.53
C TYR A 168 -9.77 4.17 -1.35
N GLN A 169 -9.80 2.98 -0.76
CA GLN A 169 -10.21 1.74 -1.43
C GLN A 169 -11.74 1.55 -1.43
N ASP A 170 -12.47 2.29 -0.60
CA ASP A 170 -13.92 2.22 -0.54
C ASP A 170 -14.50 3.04 -1.69
N ILE A 171 -15.22 2.36 -2.60
CA ILE A 171 -15.83 2.97 -3.78
C ILE A 171 -17.32 2.71 -3.85
N GLU A 172 -18.05 3.70 -4.36
CA GLU A 172 -19.45 3.58 -4.75
C GLU A 172 -19.58 3.91 -6.24
N VAL A 173 -20.30 3.07 -6.98
CA VAL A 173 -20.44 3.20 -8.43
C VAL A 173 -21.91 3.41 -8.76
N GLU A 174 -22.23 4.57 -9.30
CA GLU A 174 -23.56 4.90 -9.81
C GLU A 174 -23.49 5.05 -11.33
N GLY A 175 -24.59 4.81 -12.04
CA GLY A 175 -24.57 5.03 -13.47
C GLY A 175 -25.81 4.60 -14.22
N THR A 176 -25.69 4.65 -15.54
CA THR A 176 -26.72 4.26 -16.48
C THR A 176 -26.16 3.39 -17.59
N GLN A 177 -26.99 2.52 -18.15
CA GLN A 177 -26.75 1.72 -19.34
C GLN A 177 -27.84 2.03 -20.37
N GLY A 178 -27.49 2.59 -21.53
CA GLY A 178 -28.47 3.02 -22.53
C GLY A 178 -29.51 3.99 -21.96
N GLY A 179 -29.10 4.83 -21.00
CA GLY A 179 -29.97 5.78 -20.29
C GLY A 179 -30.79 5.20 -19.13
N LYS A 180 -30.79 3.88 -18.90
CA LYS A 180 -31.49 3.26 -17.77
C LYS A 180 -30.57 3.14 -16.55
N PRO A 181 -31.02 3.43 -15.32
CA PRO A 181 -30.21 3.28 -14.12
C PRO A 181 -29.64 1.86 -13.94
N VAL A 182 -28.38 1.77 -13.53
CA VAL A 182 -27.70 0.53 -13.17
C VAL A 182 -27.63 0.40 -11.66
N ALA A 183 -28.17 -0.68 -11.11
CA ALA A 183 -28.08 -0.99 -9.69
C ALA A 183 -26.81 -1.81 -9.40
N VAL A 184 -25.74 -1.13 -8.99
CA VAL A 184 -24.51 -1.77 -8.51
C VAL A 184 -24.74 -2.28 -7.09
N ARG A 185 -24.45 -3.57 -6.87
CA ARG A 185 -24.64 -4.25 -5.57
C ARG A 185 -23.36 -4.32 -4.76
N ARG A 186 -22.23 -4.42 -5.45
CA ARG A 186 -20.90 -4.54 -4.86
C ARG A 186 -19.90 -3.88 -5.78
N ALA A 187 -18.98 -3.13 -5.20
CA ALA A 187 -17.82 -2.59 -5.90
C ALA A 187 -16.58 -2.83 -5.02
N THR A 188 -15.44 -3.08 -5.65
CA THR A 188 -14.17 -3.31 -4.98
C THR A 188 -13.05 -2.61 -5.73
N LEU A 189 -12.13 -2.01 -4.99
CA LEU A 189 -10.91 -1.43 -5.51
C LEU A 189 -9.73 -1.95 -4.68
N THR A 190 -8.71 -2.50 -5.32
CA THR A 190 -7.50 -2.98 -4.64
C THR A 190 -6.30 -2.69 -5.53
N GLY A 191 -5.45 -1.75 -5.11
CA GLY A 191 -4.40 -1.25 -6.01
C GLY A 191 -5.01 -0.70 -7.29
N ARG A 192 -4.66 -1.29 -8.43
CA ARG A 192 -5.24 -0.94 -9.73
C ARG A 192 -6.47 -1.77 -10.09
N ASP A 193 -6.69 -2.89 -9.41
CA ASP A 193 -7.78 -3.80 -9.75
C ASP A 193 -9.11 -3.22 -9.26
N ILE A 194 -10.05 -3.07 -10.18
CA ILE A 194 -11.39 -2.56 -9.91
C ILE A 194 -12.43 -3.53 -10.45
N ALA A 195 -13.47 -3.78 -9.67
CA ALA A 195 -14.58 -4.63 -10.07
C ALA A 195 -15.89 -4.10 -9.50
N TRP A 196 -16.98 -4.38 -10.20
CA TRP A 196 -18.32 -4.18 -9.67
C TRP A 196 -19.31 -5.19 -10.25
N GLU A 197 -20.35 -5.46 -9.46
CA GLU A 197 -21.32 -6.50 -9.73
C GLU A 197 -22.74 -5.91 -9.68
N THR A 198 -23.54 -6.23 -10.69
CA THR A 198 -24.98 -5.94 -10.75
C THR A 198 -25.76 -7.25 -10.67
N ARG A 199 -27.09 -7.21 -10.84
CA ARG A 199 -27.89 -8.44 -11.00
C ARG A 199 -27.70 -9.11 -12.36
N ALA A 200 -27.39 -8.35 -13.40
CA ALA A 200 -27.40 -8.83 -14.78
C ALA A 200 -26.00 -9.13 -15.33
N TRP A 201 -24.99 -8.46 -14.79
CA TRP A 201 -23.63 -8.53 -15.29
C TRP A 201 -22.61 -8.13 -14.23
N ASN A 202 -21.36 -8.54 -14.45
CA ASN A 202 -20.21 -8.12 -13.68
C ASN A 202 -19.17 -7.47 -14.59
N PHE A 203 -18.44 -6.50 -14.04
CA PHE A 203 -17.26 -5.91 -14.65
C PHE A 203 -16.04 -6.18 -13.78
N ARG A 204 -14.92 -6.53 -14.42
CA ARG A 204 -13.60 -6.62 -13.79
C ARG A 204 -12.56 -5.98 -14.71
N GLY A 205 -11.72 -5.12 -14.16
CA GLY A 205 -10.71 -4.42 -14.93
C GLY A 205 -9.61 -3.84 -14.06
N ARG A 206 -8.73 -3.09 -14.72
CA ARG A 206 -7.63 -2.36 -14.09
C ARG A 206 -7.67 -0.90 -14.47
N ILE A 207 -7.35 -0.04 -13.52
CA ILE A 207 -7.21 1.40 -13.74
C ILE A 207 -5.83 1.68 -14.32
N GLU A 208 -5.82 2.29 -15.49
CA GLU A 208 -4.64 2.74 -16.23
C GLU A 208 -4.79 4.24 -16.51
N GLN A 209 -4.38 5.06 -15.53
CA GLN A 209 -4.47 6.53 -15.59
C GLN A 209 -5.90 7.02 -15.92
N ASN A 210 -6.14 7.39 -17.18
CA ASN A 210 -7.41 7.92 -17.69
C ASN A 210 -8.32 6.84 -18.29
N GLN A 211 -7.97 5.57 -18.14
CA GLN A 211 -8.74 4.43 -18.63
C GLN A 211 -9.02 3.41 -17.53
N ILE A 212 -10.13 2.70 -17.65
CA ILE A 212 -10.37 1.43 -16.95
C ILE A 212 -10.49 0.35 -18.01
N VAL A 213 -9.50 -0.52 -18.10
CA VAL A 213 -9.41 -1.57 -19.11
C VAL A 213 -9.86 -2.88 -18.46
N GLY A 214 -10.89 -3.52 -19.01
CA GLY A 214 -11.44 -4.72 -18.40
C GLY A 214 -12.41 -5.48 -19.27
N LYS A 215 -13.28 -6.25 -18.62
CA LYS A 215 -14.28 -7.08 -19.25
C LYS A 215 -15.62 -6.95 -18.54
N LEU A 216 -16.69 -6.88 -19.32
CA LEU A 216 -18.09 -6.95 -18.92
C LEU A 216 -18.63 -8.33 -19.32
N ASN A 217 -18.94 -9.21 -18.36
CA ASN A 217 -19.30 -10.61 -18.65
C ASN A 217 -18.36 -11.27 -19.69
N ASP A 218 -17.05 -11.15 -19.47
CA ASP A 218 -15.98 -11.64 -20.35
C ASP A 218 -15.80 -10.90 -21.70
N VAL A 219 -16.69 -9.97 -22.06
CA VAL A 219 -16.56 -9.13 -23.25
C VAL A 219 -15.65 -7.94 -22.94
N PRO A 220 -14.58 -7.69 -23.72
CA PRO A 220 -13.70 -6.54 -23.51
C PRO A 220 -14.46 -5.21 -23.49
N LEU A 221 -14.16 -4.37 -22.50
CA LEU A 221 -14.73 -3.04 -22.35
C LEU A 221 -13.68 -2.11 -21.77
N VAL A 222 -13.58 -0.91 -22.36
CA VAL A 222 -12.72 0.16 -21.88
C VAL A 222 -13.58 1.34 -21.49
N PHE A 223 -13.43 1.81 -20.25
CA PHE A 223 -13.95 3.10 -19.84
C PHE A 223 -12.89 4.17 -20.03
N THR A 224 -13.31 5.33 -20.50
CA THR A 224 -12.50 6.55 -20.56
C THR A 224 -13.06 7.57 -19.57
N ARG A 225 -12.16 8.29 -18.89
CA ARG A 225 -12.54 9.37 -17.98
C ARG A 225 -13.19 10.49 -18.79
N ALA A 226 -14.41 10.89 -18.42
CA ALA A 226 -15.06 12.03 -19.05
C ALA A 226 -14.35 13.33 -18.64
N ARG A 227 -14.29 14.29 -19.56
CA ARG A 227 -13.74 15.63 -19.30
C ARG A 227 -14.67 16.44 -18.40
#